data_AF-A0A9D5ZMA5-F1
#
_entry.id   AF-A0A9D5ZMA5-F1
#
_cell.length_a   1.000
_cell.length_b   1.000
_cell.length_c   1.000
_cell.angle_alpha   90.00
_cell.angle_beta   90.00
_cell.angle_gamma   90.00
#
_symmetry.space_group_name_H-M   'P 1'
#
loop_
_entity.id
_entity.type
_entity.pdbx_description
1 polymer ?
#
loop_
_entity_poly.entity_id
_entity_poly.type
_entity_poly.pdbx_seq_one_letter_code
_entity_poly.pdbx_strand_id
1 'polypeptide(L)'
;MMRLLLLLALLFSFVSCGSLTKKEVIEVKVPVIQPIPEPPKIERPSLEINFITDEDLKNQNLDKIVKSMEITIQQLLDYSQKLESALDAYRPSEKK
;
A
#
# COMPACT_ATOMS: atom_id res chain seq x y z
N MET A 1 -23.26 -7.31 56.53
CA MET A 1 -24.06 -7.70 55.35
C MET A 1 -23.89 -6.76 54.16
N MET A 2 -23.85 -5.42 54.34
CA MET A 2 -23.76 -4.44 53.23
C MET A 2 -22.49 -4.58 52.34
N ARG A 3 -21.36 -5.01 52.91
CA ARG A 3 -20.11 -5.26 52.16
C ARG A 3 -20.17 -6.51 51.26
N LEU A 4 -20.99 -7.50 51.62
CA LEU A 4 -21.15 -8.73 50.83
C LEU A 4 -21.98 -8.46 49.57
N LEU A 5 -23.01 -7.60 49.69
CA LEU A 5 -23.86 -7.20 48.57
C LEU A 5 -23.08 -6.39 47.51
N LEU A 6 -22.14 -5.54 47.94
CA LEU A 6 -21.27 -4.78 47.02
C LEU A 6 -20.31 -5.69 46.24
N LEU A 7 -19.76 -6.72 46.88
CA LEU A 7 -18.89 -7.70 46.22
C LEU A 7 -19.66 -8.56 45.20
N LEU A 8 -20.91 -8.92 45.52
CA LEU A 8 -21.76 -9.69 44.62
C LEU A 8 -22.15 -8.87 43.37
N ALA A 9 -22.47 -7.59 43.54
CA ALA A 9 -22.78 -6.69 42.42
C ALA A 9 -21.57 -6.45 41.50
N LEU A 10 -20.36 -6.38 42.08
CA LEU A 10 -19.11 -6.22 41.32
C LEU A 10 -18.79 -7.46 40.47
N LEU A 11 -19.11 -8.66 40.95
CA LEU A 11 -18.85 -9.91 40.22
C LEU A 11 -19.75 -10.06 38.98
N PHE A 12 -21.00 -9.58 39.04
CA PHE A 12 -21.92 -9.62 37.89
C PHE A 12 -21.51 -8.67 36.75
N SER A 13 -20.74 -7.61 37.03
CA SER A 13 -20.31 -6.64 36.01
C SER A 13 -19.30 -7.23 35.02
N PHE A 14 -18.56 -8.28 35.40
CA PHE A 14 -17.51 -8.87 34.56
C PHE A 14 -18.04 -9.95 33.59
N VAL A 15 -19.27 -10.43 33.74
CA VAL A 15 -19.81 -11.55 32.93
C VAL A 15 -20.35 -11.09 31.56
N SER A 16 -20.56 -9.78 31.37
CA SER A 16 -21.24 -9.26 30.16
C SER A 16 -20.32 -8.90 28.98
N CYS A 17 -18.99 -8.87 29.17
CA CYS A 17 -18.04 -8.46 28.13
C CYS A 17 -17.47 -9.64 27.30
N GLY A 18 -18.32 -10.63 27.00
CA GLY A 18 -17.90 -11.88 26.35
C GLY A 18 -18.73 -12.28 25.12
N SER A 19 -19.61 -11.40 24.62
CA SER A 19 -20.35 -11.70 23.38
C SER A 19 -19.42 -11.54 22.18
N LEU A 20 -18.60 -12.56 21.95
CA LEU A 20 -17.82 -12.74 20.74
C LEU A 20 -18.82 -13.00 19.62
N THR A 21 -19.14 -11.95 18.87
CA THR A 21 -19.94 -12.08 17.64
C THR A 21 -19.22 -13.05 16.72
N LYS A 22 -19.79 -14.25 16.53
CA LYS A 22 -19.34 -15.18 15.50
C LYS A 22 -19.47 -14.45 14.17
N LYS A 23 -18.35 -13.96 13.64
CA LYS A 23 -18.32 -13.48 12.26
C LYS A 23 -18.57 -14.69 11.37
N GLU A 24 -19.78 -14.79 10.84
CA GLU A 24 -20.05 -15.68 9.72
C GLU A 24 -19.19 -15.19 8.55
N VAL A 25 -18.12 -15.92 8.28
CA VAL A 25 -17.32 -15.71 7.08
C VAL A 25 -18.11 -16.34 5.94
N ILE A 26 -18.83 -15.50 5.21
CA ILE A 26 -19.55 -15.92 4.00
C ILE A 26 -18.52 -15.95 2.86
N GLU A 27 -18.09 -17.16 2.47
CA GLU A 27 -17.25 -17.35 1.29
C GLU A 27 -18.09 -17.14 0.02
N VAL A 28 -17.90 -15.99 -0.63
CA VAL A 28 -18.53 -15.68 -1.91
C VAL A 28 -17.61 -16.14 -3.04
N LYS A 29 -18.02 -17.18 -3.78
CA LYS A 29 -17.33 -17.60 -5.00
C LYS A 29 -17.67 -16.64 -6.13
N VAL A 30 -16.71 -15.80 -6.51
CA VAL A 30 -16.86 -14.87 -7.64
C VAL A 30 -16.45 -15.59 -8.93
N PRO A 31 -17.32 -15.66 -9.95
CA PRO A 31 -16.95 -16.25 -11.22
C PRO A 31 -15.92 -15.35 -11.91
N VAL A 32 -14.71 -15.87 -12.10
CA VAL A 32 -13.68 -15.20 -12.93
C VAL A 32 -14.01 -15.52 -14.38
N ILE A 33 -14.59 -14.54 -15.09
CA ILE A 33 -15.23 -14.76 -16.39
C ILE A 33 -14.21 -15.01 -17.52
N GLN A 34 -12.94 -14.65 -17.36
CA GLN A 34 -11.87 -14.89 -18.34
C GLN A 34 -10.52 -15.02 -17.62
N PRO A 35 -9.53 -15.74 -18.19
CA PRO A 35 -8.18 -15.71 -17.63
C PRO A 35 -7.66 -14.28 -17.67
N ILE A 36 -7.58 -13.65 -16.50
CA ILE A 36 -6.94 -12.36 -16.31
C ILE A 36 -5.45 -12.57 -16.63
N PRO A 37 -4.86 -11.81 -17.57
CA PRO A 37 -3.45 -11.98 -17.91
C PRO A 37 -2.58 -11.72 -16.68
N GLU A 38 -1.47 -12.44 -16.55
CA GLU A 38 -0.51 -12.19 -15.47
C GLU A 38 0.09 -10.78 -15.63
N PRO A 39 0.18 -9.98 -14.55
CA PRO A 39 0.76 -8.64 -14.63
C PRO A 39 2.22 -8.72 -15.12
N PRO A 40 2.61 -7.91 -16.10
CA PRO A 40 3.99 -7.88 -16.55
C PRO A 40 4.89 -7.42 -15.41
N LYS A 41 6.06 -8.04 -15.28
CA LYS A 41 7.07 -7.62 -14.30
C LYS A 41 7.73 -6.35 -14.81
N ILE A 42 7.48 -5.24 -14.10
CA ILE A 42 8.13 -3.95 -14.36
C ILE A 42 9.12 -3.71 -13.23
N GLU A 43 10.40 -3.64 -13.57
CA GLU A 43 11.46 -3.39 -12.60
C GLU A 43 11.49 -1.91 -12.21
N ARG A 44 11.61 -1.65 -10.90
CA ARG A 44 11.78 -0.29 -10.38
C ARG A 44 13.17 0.23 -10.78
N PRO A 45 13.29 1.41 -11.40
CA PRO A 45 14.58 1.96 -11.74
C PRO A 45 15.38 2.35 -10.48
N SER A 46 16.70 2.25 -10.57
CA SER A 46 17.57 2.91 -9.61
C SER A 46 17.55 4.40 -9.86
N LEU A 47 17.16 5.19 -8.85
CA LEU A 47 17.06 6.64 -8.99
C LEU A 47 18.42 7.31 -8.90
N GLU A 48 18.69 8.24 -9.82
CA GLU A 48 19.97 8.96 -9.86
C GLU A 48 20.23 9.75 -8.56
N ILE A 49 19.18 10.26 -7.93
CA ILE A 49 19.25 10.99 -6.66
C ILE A 49 19.85 10.16 -5.51
N ASN A 50 19.77 8.83 -5.58
CA ASN A 50 20.33 7.93 -4.57
C ASN A 50 21.86 7.88 -4.61
N PHE A 51 22.48 8.38 -5.68
CA PHE A 51 23.94 8.46 -5.82
C PHE A 51 24.52 9.82 -5.43
N ILE A 52 23.66 10.76 -4.97
CA ILE A 52 24.13 12.00 -4.35
C ILE A 52 24.74 11.66 -2.99
N THR A 53 25.97 12.08 -2.77
CA THR A 53 26.71 11.82 -1.54
C THR A 53 26.64 13.00 -0.57
N ASP A 54 26.93 12.76 0.71
CA ASP A 54 27.10 13.82 1.71
C ASP A 54 28.19 14.83 1.34
N GLU A 55 29.21 14.39 0.59
CA GLU A 55 30.28 15.26 0.11
C GLU A 55 29.77 16.23 -0.96
N ASP A 56 28.90 15.78 -1.87
CA ASP A 56 28.27 16.65 -2.87
C ASP A 56 27.41 17.74 -2.22
N LEU A 57 26.72 17.40 -1.12
CA LEU A 57 25.91 18.35 -0.34
C LEU A 57 26.80 19.37 0.39
N LYS A 58 27.87 18.91 1.04
CA LYS A 58 28.81 19.77 1.78
C LYS A 58 29.55 20.74 0.87
N ASN A 59 29.98 20.26 -0.30
CA ASN A 59 30.69 21.06 -1.28
C ASN A 59 29.76 21.94 -2.13
N GLN A 60 28.45 21.92 -1.86
CA GLN A 60 27.43 22.65 -2.63
C GLN A 60 27.58 22.42 -4.14
N ASN A 61 27.76 21.15 -4.54
CA ASN A 61 27.85 20.78 -5.95
C ASN A 61 26.47 20.83 -6.61
N LEU A 62 25.93 22.04 -6.73
CA LEU A 62 24.55 22.30 -7.15
C LEU A 62 24.28 21.77 -8.56
N ASP A 63 25.23 21.89 -9.48
CA ASP A 63 25.08 21.39 -10.86
C ASP A 63 24.86 19.88 -10.89
N LYS A 64 25.65 19.12 -10.10
CA LYS A 64 25.46 17.66 -9.99
C LYS A 64 24.11 17.34 -9.37
N ILE A 65 23.73 18.03 -8.29
CA ILE A 65 22.46 17.79 -7.59
C ILE A 65 21.27 18.05 -8.52
N VAL A 66 21.25 19.20 -9.20
CA VAL A 66 20.18 19.58 -10.13
C VAL A 66 20.09 18.58 -11.29
N LYS A 67 21.23 18.19 -11.87
CA LYS A 67 21.25 17.20 -12.94
C LYS A 67 20.75 15.83 -12.47
N SER A 68 21.15 15.38 -11.28
CA SER A 68 20.65 14.13 -10.70
C SER A 68 19.15 14.19 -10.44
N MET A 69 18.61 15.34 -10.00
CA MET A 69 17.17 15.55 -9.85
C MET A 69 16.44 15.48 -11.19
N GLU A 70 16.94 16.16 -12.22
CA GLU A 70 16.36 16.14 -13.58
C GLU A 70 16.29 14.71 -14.12
N ILE A 71 17.40 13.96 -14.05
CA ILE A 71 17.45 12.56 -14.47
C ILE A 71 16.46 11.72 -13.67
N THR A 72 16.38 11.92 -12.36
CA THR A 72 15.45 11.20 -11.48
C THR A 72 13.99 11.45 -11.88
N ILE A 73 13.63 12.70 -12.18
CA ILE A 73 12.28 13.04 -12.65
C ILE A 73 11.98 12.30 -13.94
N GLN A 74 12.91 12.28 -14.91
CA GLN A 74 12.71 11.56 -16.17
C GLN A 74 12.56 10.05 -15.94
N GLN A 75 13.39 9.44 -15.09
CA GLN A 75 13.28 8.03 -14.73
C GLN A 75 11.91 7.68 -14.12
N LEU A 76 11.37 8.55 -13.27
CA LEU A 76 10.06 8.37 -12.66
C LEU A 76 8.92 8.53 -13.67
N LEU A 77 9.02 9.49 -14.60
CA LEU A 77 8.05 9.66 -15.68
C LEU A 77 8.01 8.42 -16.58
N ASP A 78 9.18 7.95 -17.02
CA ASP A 78 9.28 6.75 -17.86
C ASP A 78 8.73 5.51 -17.15
N TYR A 79 9.02 5.37 -15.85
CA TYR A 79 8.48 4.27 -15.05
C TYR A 79 6.97 4.37 -14.89
N SER A 80 6.42 5.57 -14.66
CA SER A 80 4.98 5.81 -14.59
C SER A 80 4.29 5.42 -15.90
N GLN A 81 4.84 5.84 -17.04
CA GLN A 81 4.28 5.50 -18.36
C GLN A 81 4.29 4.00 -18.62
N LYS A 82 5.34 3.28 -18.21
CA LYS A 82 5.40 1.81 -18.30
C LYS A 82 4.31 1.15 -17.46
N LEU A 83 4.09 1.64 -16.24
CA LEU A 83 3.03 1.15 -15.36
C LEU A 83 1.65 1.40 -15.95
N GLU A 84 1.40 2.60 -16.47
CA GLU A 84 0.13 2.96 -17.12
C GLU A 84 -0.14 2.08 -18.34
N SER A 85 0.87 1.90 -19.20
CA SER A 85 0.78 1.05 -20.39
C SER A 85 0.49 -0.41 -20.03
N ALA A 86 1.03 -0.91 -18.91
CA ALA A 86 0.72 -2.25 -18.43
C ALA A 86 -0.73 -2.37 -17.91
N LEU A 87 -1.28 -1.30 -17.35
CA LEU A 87 -2.68 -1.28 -16.89
C LEU A 87 -3.68 -1.25 -18.05
N ASP A 88 -3.29 -0.76 -19.23
CA ASP A 88 -4.17 -0.77 -20.41
C ASP A 88 -4.61 -2.18 -20.80
N ALA A 89 -3.80 -3.22 -20.52
CA ALA A 89 -4.17 -4.63 -20.73
C ALA A 89 -5.36 -5.09 -19.86
N TYR A 90 -5.67 -4.36 -18.79
CA TYR A 90 -6.73 -4.67 -17.83
C TYR A 90 -7.89 -3.69 -17.91
N ARG A 91 -7.77 -2.60 -18.67
CA ARG A 91 -8.87 -1.67 -18.85
C ARG A 91 -9.96 -2.40 -19.64
N PRO A 92 -11.20 -2.46 -19.13
CA PRO A 92 -12.30 -2.97 -19.93
C PRO A 92 -12.37 -2.13 -21.20
N SER A 93 -12.31 -2.76 -22.37
CA SER A 93 -12.48 -2.05 -23.64
C SER A 93 -13.78 -1.27 -23.53
N GLU A 94 -13.70 0.06 -23.49
CA GLU A 94 -14.88 0.89 -23.74
C GLU A 94 -15.33 0.54 -25.15
N LYS A 95 -16.31 -0.37 -25.27
CA LYS A 95 -16.98 -0.67 -26.51
C LYS A 95 -17.59 0.65 -26.98
N LYS A 96 -16.93 1.34 -27.89
CA LYS A 96 -17.54 2.31 -28.79
C LYS A 96 -18.39 1.57 -29.82
#